data_AF-A0A835Z6N9-F1
#
_entry.id   AF-A0A835Z6N9-F1
#
_cell.length_a   1.000
_cell.length_b   1.000
_cell.length_c   1.000
_cell.angle_alpha   90.00
_cell.angle_beta   90.00
_cell.angle_gamma   90.00
#
_symmetry.space_group_name_H-M   'P 1'
#
loop_
_entity.id
_entity.type
_entity.pdbx_description
1 polymer ?
#
loop_
_entity_poly.entity_id
_entity_poly.type
_entity_poly.pdbx_seq_one_letter_code
_entity_poly.pdbx_strand_id
1 'polypeptide(L)'
;MTTGKQPRMTAAYVDQLMVQRRVDERSHNDLRRYNHEVNILSHAAANEQRMTFQRRANESARFAAEQMMEEQIEAQEDAQRTHERLQDQNSRLAEEIQRRRAEPLEGPCQRPPAAMRSHYLIDKCTVLNMRQTVRREVEVQRICSESDELRGLEQTLKLAYLNRERAAQYEEKQLVRRLQEDVEQAIADKMEHDRQEALRAEAMKAALRRDMAAEQRESLQKQVDERQQLMEEAARVYLTAVSCAHNMTQEAERDRQMVAAIVAAVEREDRDEAMALSAKRDATRAMVREAEENRQHELERRLREEAAQEEDIRRHQERLAARQAQVEAERKRKKEVADANFRAVVESTEKQRCEEEELRLLRDMLWEEELAAKREADDRERARKAEENKAEMMRAHHEQLKQRERRREAEAAVEAQRVSDMMAKFRADEEREKVALEQRERAKAHHRDSIQAQRLERERLYNMERQQELQELEKEKEREEYKKMVVAEARKRLLEQHAAALEGYLPKGAVKSAEELEYVRKLAAQQRSTAPYGQPQSAVAAMSASDRGRA
;
A
#
# COMPACT_ATOMS: atom_id res chain seq x y z
N MET A 1 -20.83 4.67 -56.44
CA MET A 1 -21.97 4.80 -55.51
C MET A 1 -22.81 3.54 -55.61
N THR A 2 -22.47 2.51 -54.83
CA THR A 2 -23.23 1.26 -54.74
C THR A 2 -24.32 1.44 -53.68
N THR A 3 -25.56 1.61 -54.10
CA THR A 3 -26.73 1.70 -53.23
C THR A 3 -27.02 0.32 -52.63
N GLY A 4 -26.40 0.04 -51.48
CA GLY A 4 -26.66 -1.16 -50.70
C GLY A 4 -28.13 -1.20 -50.29
N LYS A 5 -28.89 -2.10 -50.92
CA LYS A 5 -30.27 -2.43 -50.53
C LYS A 5 -30.25 -2.88 -49.07
N GLN A 6 -30.87 -2.09 -48.19
CA GLN A 6 -31.06 -2.51 -46.81
C GLN A 6 -31.89 -3.80 -46.78
N PRO A 7 -31.47 -4.82 -46.02
CA PRO A 7 -32.25 -6.04 -45.87
C PRO A 7 -33.61 -5.67 -45.27
N ARG A 8 -34.69 -6.09 -45.93
CA ARG A 8 -36.04 -5.89 -45.42
C ARG A 8 -36.17 -6.69 -44.12
N MET A 9 -36.38 -5.99 -43.00
CA MET A 9 -36.64 -6.59 -41.68
C MET A 9 -37.92 -7.43 -41.75
N THR A 10 -37.77 -8.74 -41.96
CA THR A 10 -38.86 -9.70 -41.87
C THR A 10 -39.15 -10.02 -40.40
N ALA A 11 -40.40 -10.33 -40.04
CA ALA A 11 -40.79 -10.69 -38.67
C ALA A 11 -39.90 -11.80 -38.07
N ALA A 12 -39.57 -12.84 -38.86
CA ALA A 12 -38.67 -13.92 -38.44
C ALA A 12 -37.25 -13.44 -38.08
N TYR A 13 -36.75 -12.40 -38.74
CA TYR A 13 -35.44 -11.81 -38.45
C TYR A 13 -35.46 -11.01 -37.14
N VAL A 14 -36.57 -10.32 -36.85
CA VAL A 14 -36.77 -9.62 -35.58
C VAL A 14 -36.85 -10.64 -34.43
N ASP A 15 -37.55 -11.76 -34.62
CA ASP A 15 -37.63 -12.82 -33.61
C ASP A 15 -36.24 -13.45 -33.34
N GLN A 16 -35.45 -13.71 -34.37
CA GLN A 16 -34.06 -14.17 -34.22
C GLN A 16 -33.20 -13.16 -33.45
N LEU A 17 -33.32 -11.86 -33.75
CA LEU A 17 -32.64 -10.79 -33.02
C LEU A 17 -33.04 -10.74 -31.55
N MET A 18 -34.34 -10.95 -31.24
CA MET A 18 -34.84 -10.95 -29.86
C MET A 18 -34.38 -12.20 -29.11
N VAL A 19 -34.33 -13.36 -29.76
CA VAL A 19 -33.74 -14.58 -29.17
C VAL A 19 -32.26 -14.39 -28.89
N GLN A 20 -31.52 -13.82 -29.84
CA GLN A 20 -30.09 -13.54 -29.67
C GLN A 20 -29.84 -12.56 -28.52
N ARG A 21 -30.61 -11.46 -28.44
CA ARG A 21 -30.54 -10.53 -27.30
C ARG A 21 -30.80 -11.21 -25.95
N ARG A 22 -31.76 -12.13 -25.86
CA ARG A 22 -32.02 -12.87 -24.61
C ARG A 22 -30.85 -13.78 -24.24
N VAL A 23 -30.17 -14.37 -25.23
CA VAL A 23 -28.96 -15.18 -25.00
C VAL A 23 -27.83 -14.27 -24.50
N ASP A 24 -27.60 -13.15 -25.18
CA ASP A 24 -26.57 -12.17 -24.80
C ASP A 24 -26.82 -11.59 -23.40
N GLU A 25 -28.08 -11.27 -23.07
CA GLU A 25 -28.48 -10.80 -21.74
C GLU A 25 -28.23 -11.84 -20.65
N ARG A 26 -28.48 -13.13 -20.94
CA ARG A 26 -28.17 -14.23 -20.01
C ARG A 26 -26.66 -14.32 -19.79
N SER A 27 -25.86 -14.37 -20.85
CA SER A 27 -24.40 -14.43 -20.76
C SER A 27 -23.83 -13.21 -20.01
N HIS A 28 -24.36 -12.02 -20.26
CA HIS A 28 -23.93 -10.80 -19.55
C HIS A 28 -24.31 -10.83 -18.07
N ASN A 29 -25.49 -11.35 -17.73
CA ASN A 29 -25.91 -11.51 -16.33
C ASN A 29 -25.06 -12.56 -15.61
N ASP A 30 -24.68 -13.65 -16.27
CA ASP A 30 -23.79 -14.67 -15.71
C ASP A 30 -22.39 -14.11 -15.47
N LEU A 31 -21.85 -13.33 -16.41
CA LEU A 31 -20.59 -12.60 -16.22
C LEU A 31 -20.65 -11.60 -15.07
N ARG A 32 -21.78 -10.89 -14.90
CA ARG A 32 -21.98 -9.97 -13.77
C ARG A 32 -22.02 -10.72 -12.44
N ARG A 33 -22.71 -11.86 -12.38
CA ARG A 33 -22.76 -12.72 -11.18
C ARG A 33 -21.37 -13.24 -10.83
N TYR A 34 -20.65 -13.76 -11.80
CA TYR A 34 -19.28 -14.23 -11.61
C TYR A 34 -18.35 -13.12 -11.09
N ASN A 35 -18.37 -11.93 -11.71
CA ASN A 35 -17.57 -10.80 -11.23
C ASN A 35 -17.97 -10.36 -9.81
N HIS A 36 -19.27 -10.41 -9.48
CA HIS A 36 -19.74 -10.09 -8.14
C HIS A 36 -19.23 -11.11 -7.10
N GLU A 37 -19.28 -12.41 -7.40
CA GLU A 37 -18.75 -13.47 -6.56
C GLU A 37 -17.23 -13.35 -6.37
N VAL A 38 -16.49 -13.07 -7.45
CA VAL A 38 -15.04 -12.82 -7.38
C VAL A 38 -14.71 -11.63 -6.50
N ASN A 39 -15.48 -10.53 -6.59
CA ASN A 39 -15.31 -9.38 -5.72
C ASN A 39 -15.60 -9.72 -4.25
N ILE A 40 -16.64 -10.50 -3.96
CA ILE A 40 -16.95 -10.96 -2.60
C ILE A 40 -15.79 -11.79 -2.04
N LEU A 41 -15.27 -12.74 -2.81
CA LEU A 41 -14.15 -13.59 -2.39
C LEU A 41 -12.87 -12.76 -2.17
N SER A 42 -12.60 -11.79 -3.03
CA SER A 42 -11.47 -10.85 -2.86
C SER A 42 -11.60 -10.03 -1.57
N HIS A 43 -12.80 -9.53 -1.26
CA HIS A 43 -13.06 -8.81 -0.01
C HIS A 43 -12.93 -9.72 1.22
N ALA A 44 -13.41 -10.97 1.13
CA ALA A 44 -13.25 -11.95 2.19
C ALA A 44 -11.77 -12.26 2.47
N ALA A 45 -10.97 -12.51 1.43
CA ALA A 45 -9.53 -12.74 1.56
C ALA A 45 -8.80 -11.52 2.17
N ALA A 46 -9.13 -10.30 1.73
CA ALA A 46 -8.57 -9.08 2.31
C ALA A 46 -8.94 -8.92 3.80
N ASN A 47 -10.17 -9.29 4.19
CA ASN A 47 -10.60 -9.26 5.58
C ASN A 47 -9.89 -10.34 6.42
N GLU A 48 -9.70 -11.55 5.91
CA GLU A 48 -8.92 -12.58 6.59
C GLU A 48 -7.50 -12.12 6.87
N GLN A 49 -6.82 -11.51 5.88
CA GLN A 49 -5.50 -10.93 6.07
C GLN A 49 -5.49 -9.85 7.17
N ARG A 50 -6.47 -8.94 7.18
CA ARG A 50 -6.61 -7.93 8.24
C ARG A 50 -6.83 -8.56 9.61
N MET A 51 -7.67 -9.59 9.71
CA MET A 51 -7.91 -10.31 10.97
C MET A 51 -6.66 -11.02 11.46
N THR A 52 -5.85 -11.63 10.57
CA THR A 52 -4.57 -12.24 10.98
C THR A 52 -3.57 -11.21 11.50
N PHE A 53 -3.47 -10.05 10.84
CA PHE A 53 -2.64 -8.95 11.31
C PHE A 53 -3.10 -8.44 12.68
N GLN A 54 -4.41 -8.27 12.85
CA GLN A 54 -4.99 -7.82 14.12
C GLN A 54 -4.79 -8.84 15.24
N ARG A 55 -4.87 -10.14 14.96
CA ARG A 55 -4.55 -11.20 15.94
C ARG A 55 -3.09 -11.13 16.39
N ARG A 56 -2.16 -11.01 15.44
CA ARG A 56 -0.72 -10.85 15.77
C ARG A 56 -0.45 -9.58 16.56
N ALA A 57 -1.09 -8.47 16.21
CA ALA A 57 -0.97 -7.21 16.94
C ALA A 57 -1.52 -7.35 18.38
N ASN A 58 -2.65 -8.02 18.55
CA ASN A 58 -3.23 -8.28 19.86
C ASN A 58 -2.37 -9.23 20.71
N GLU A 59 -1.79 -10.27 20.11
CA GLU A 59 -0.84 -11.18 20.78
C GLU A 59 0.42 -10.43 21.20
N SER A 60 1.00 -9.62 20.31
CA SER A 60 2.14 -8.76 20.63
C SER A 60 1.82 -7.75 21.73
N ALA A 61 0.61 -7.18 21.74
CA ALA A 61 0.18 -6.25 22.79
C ALA A 61 -0.02 -6.95 24.14
N ARG A 62 -0.52 -8.20 24.14
CA ARG A 62 -0.61 -9.02 25.35
C ARG A 62 0.77 -9.34 25.90
N PHE A 63 1.69 -9.79 25.06
CA PHE A 63 3.07 -10.07 25.45
C PHE A 63 3.76 -8.81 26.01
N ALA A 64 3.60 -7.66 25.36
CA ALA A 64 4.12 -6.40 25.87
C ALA A 64 3.52 -6.01 27.23
N ALA A 65 2.21 -6.25 27.44
CA ALA A 65 1.57 -5.99 28.73
C ALA A 65 2.05 -6.93 29.83
N GLU A 66 2.28 -8.21 29.52
CA GLU A 66 2.89 -9.19 30.43
C GLU A 66 4.30 -8.75 30.83
N GLN A 67 5.13 -8.39 29.85
CA GLN A 67 6.49 -7.88 30.08
C GLN A 67 6.49 -6.61 30.95
N MET A 68 5.59 -5.66 30.70
CA MET A 68 5.47 -4.45 31.53
C MET A 68 5.04 -4.77 32.97
N MET A 69 4.19 -5.78 33.18
CA MET A 69 3.82 -6.21 34.54
C MET A 69 4.99 -6.90 35.25
N GLU A 70 5.76 -7.73 34.56
CA GLU A 70 6.99 -8.35 35.09
C GLU A 70 8.00 -7.28 35.51
N GLU A 71 8.30 -6.32 34.63
CA GLU A 71 9.20 -5.20 34.94
C GLU A 71 8.71 -4.38 36.15
N GLN A 72 7.40 -4.18 36.29
CA GLN A 72 6.83 -3.49 37.46
C GLN A 72 7.00 -4.30 38.75
N ILE A 73 6.84 -5.62 38.70
CA ILE A 73 7.04 -6.50 39.86
C ILE A 73 8.52 -6.48 40.26
N GLU A 74 9.44 -6.65 39.31
CA GLU A 74 10.88 -6.60 39.58
C GLU A 74 11.30 -5.25 40.19
N ALA A 75 10.81 -4.14 39.62
CA ALA A 75 11.07 -2.80 40.16
C ALA A 75 10.51 -2.63 41.58
N GLN A 76 9.35 -3.21 41.88
CA GLN A 76 8.79 -3.21 43.24
C GLN A 76 9.62 -4.06 44.21
N GLU A 77 10.06 -5.25 43.81
CA GLU A 77 10.92 -6.10 44.62
C GLU A 77 12.27 -5.42 44.92
N ASP A 78 12.89 -4.77 43.94
CA ASP A 78 14.13 -4.05 44.14
C ASP A 78 13.95 -2.81 45.02
N ALA A 79 12.82 -2.10 44.88
CA ALA A 79 12.45 -1.03 45.80
C ALA A 79 12.25 -1.55 47.23
N GLN A 80 11.64 -2.72 47.41
CA GLN A 80 11.50 -3.36 48.72
C GLN A 80 12.87 -3.76 49.29
N ARG A 81 13.73 -4.41 48.51
CA ARG A 81 15.10 -4.80 48.94
C ARG A 81 15.96 -3.60 49.30
N THR A 82 15.81 -2.47 48.61
CA THR A 82 16.52 -1.23 48.97
C THR A 82 15.93 -0.61 50.24
N HIS A 83 14.61 -0.64 50.40
CA HIS A 83 13.94 -0.19 51.61
C HIS A 83 14.35 -1.01 52.85
N GLU A 84 14.37 -2.34 52.76
CA GLU A 84 14.83 -3.25 53.82
C GLU A 84 16.29 -2.96 54.19
N ARG A 85 17.19 -2.80 53.20
CA ARG A 85 18.59 -2.43 53.45
C ARG A 85 18.72 -1.10 54.20
N LEU A 86 17.90 -0.11 53.86
CA LEU A 86 17.87 1.17 54.57
C LEU A 86 17.30 1.04 55.98
N GLN A 87 16.24 0.24 56.17
CA GLN A 87 15.68 -0.04 57.49
C GLN A 87 16.71 -0.73 58.39
N ASP A 88 17.44 -1.72 57.87
CA ASP A 88 18.52 -2.42 58.58
C ASP A 88 19.64 -1.46 58.99
N GLN A 89 20.08 -0.60 58.07
CA GLN A 89 21.09 0.43 58.35
C GLN A 89 20.63 1.39 59.45
N ASN A 90 19.39 1.88 59.36
CA ASN A 90 18.80 2.78 60.34
C ASN A 90 18.64 2.10 61.72
N SER A 91 18.29 0.82 61.73
CA SER A 91 18.14 0.03 62.96
C SER A 91 19.49 -0.17 63.65
N ARG A 92 20.55 -0.51 62.90
CA ARG A 92 21.93 -0.61 63.41
C ARG A 92 22.44 0.71 63.97
N LEU A 93 22.18 1.83 63.28
CA LEU A 93 22.53 3.16 63.77
C LEU A 93 21.78 3.51 65.06
N ALA A 94 20.49 3.17 65.16
CA ALA A 94 19.70 3.38 66.36
C ALA A 94 20.25 2.58 67.55
N GLU A 95 20.62 1.31 67.34
CA GLU A 95 21.29 0.48 68.35
C GLU A 95 22.64 1.07 68.78
N GLU A 96 23.44 1.59 67.85
CA GLU A 96 24.73 2.21 68.17
C GLU A 96 24.55 3.50 68.99
N ILE A 97 23.55 4.32 68.65
CA ILE A 97 23.18 5.51 69.43
C ILE A 97 22.72 5.12 70.84
N GLN A 98 21.94 4.04 70.98
CA GLN A 98 21.51 3.54 72.28
C GLN A 98 22.70 3.01 73.11
N ARG A 99 23.65 2.29 72.49
CA ARG A 99 24.89 1.86 73.15
C ARG A 99 25.72 3.04 73.65
N ARG A 100 25.89 4.08 72.81
CA ARG A 100 26.60 5.30 73.21
C ARG A 100 25.89 6.10 74.30
N ARG A 101 24.57 5.98 74.43
CA ARG A 101 23.79 6.56 75.54
C ARG A 101 23.85 5.73 76.81
N ALA A 102 24.07 4.42 76.70
CA ALA A 102 24.10 3.49 77.82
C ALA A 102 25.49 3.36 78.47
N GLU A 103 26.56 3.87 77.86
CA GLU A 103 27.87 4.02 78.51
C GLU A 103 27.80 5.12 79.59
N PRO A 104 27.88 4.78 80.89
CA PRO A 104 27.91 5.78 81.94
C PRO A 104 29.31 6.40 82.03
N LEU A 105 29.37 7.73 81.94
CA LEU A 105 30.56 8.53 82.22
C LEU A 105 30.90 8.45 83.72
N GLU A 106 31.62 7.41 84.14
CA GLU A 106 32.21 7.33 85.47
C GLU A 106 33.53 8.11 85.53
N GLY A 107 33.45 9.34 86.05
CA GLY A 107 34.61 10.15 86.45
C GLY A 107 34.52 10.51 87.93
N PRO A 108 35.49 10.13 88.79
CA PRO A 108 35.40 10.36 90.23
C PRO A 108 35.79 11.80 90.59
N CYS A 109 34.82 12.60 91.04
CA CYS A 109 35.05 13.92 91.63
C CYS A 109 35.02 13.83 93.16
N GLN A 110 36.19 13.71 93.80
CA GLN A 110 36.33 13.90 95.25
C GLN A 110 36.55 15.38 95.59
N ARG A 111 35.73 15.93 96.49
CA ARG A 111 35.90 17.25 97.13
C ARG A 111 36.84 17.13 98.34
N PRO A 112 37.78 18.07 98.56
CA PRO A 112 38.39 18.30 99.87
C PRO A 112 38.04 19.67 100.48
N PRO A 113 38.34 19.89 101.78
CA PRO A 113 37.66 20.85 102.63
C PRO A 113 38.36 22.21 102.85
N ALA A 114 37.52 23.16 103.26
CA ALA A 114 37.59 24.58 103.67
C ALA A 114 38.87 25.33 104.12
N ALA A 115 40.11 24.82 104.05
CA ALA A 115 41.27 25.52 104.61
C ALA A 115 42.43 25.78 103.62
N MET A 116 42.23 26.62 102.59
CA MET A 116 43.34 27.03 101.70
C MET A 116 43.11 28.34 100.93
N ARG A 117 42.50 29.35 101.56
CA ARG A 117 42.04 30.56 100.84
C ARG A 117 43.14 31.53 100.35
N SER A 118 44.41 31.38 100.73
CA SER A 118 45.50 32.19 100.12
C SER A 118 46.26 31.46 99.00
N HIS A 119 46.40 30.12 99.06
CA HIS A 119 46.95 29.31 97.95
C HIS A 119 45.97 29.17 96.78
N TYR A 120 44.66 29.17 97.05
CA TYR A 120 43.61 29.02 96.04
C TYR A 120 43.50 30.21 95.07
N LEU A 121 44.03 31.39 95.40
CA LEU A 121 44.06 32.54 94.47
C LEU A 121 45.30 32.50 93.55
N ILE A 122 46.42 31.96 94.03
CA ILE A 122 47.63 31.74 93.23
C ILE A 122 47.42 30.55 92.29
N ASP A 123 46.86 29.44 92.76
CA ASP A 123 46.53 28.28 91.92
C ASP A 123 45.40 28.58 90.93
N LYS A 124 44.42 29.44 91.27
CA LYS A 124 43.39 29.85 90.31
C LYS A 124 43.94 30.82 89.26
N CYS A 125 44.95 31.63 89.58
CA CYS A 125 45.65 32.45 88.58
C CYS A 125 46.56 31.61 87.67
N THR A 126 47.28 30.62 88.18
CA THR A 126 48.10 29.71 87.35
C THR A 126 47.22 28.76 86.53
N VAL A 127 46.11 28.26 87.07
CA VAL A 127 45.12 27.43 86.33
C VAL A 127 44.32 28.26 85.32
N LEU A 128 44.02 29.54 85.59
CA LEU A 128 43.40 30.42 84.59
C LEU A 128 44.40 30.80 83.48
N ASN A 129 45.66 31.06 83.82
CA ASN A 129 46.71 31.24 82.81
C ASN A 129 46.94 29.96 82.01
N MET A 130 47.03 28.79 82.64
CA MET A 130 47.15 27.51 81.92
C MET A 130 45.91 27.17 81.09
N ARG A 131 44.69 27.49 81.55
CA ARG A 131 43.49 27.34 80.72
C ARG A 131 43.47 28.32 79.56
N GLN A 132 44.00 29.54 79.73
CA GLN A 132 44.12 30.51 78.65
C GLN A 132 45.23 30.10 77.66
N THR A 133 46.36 29.56 78.11
CA THR A 133 47.40 29.04 77.22
C THR A 133 46.93 27.80 76.47
N VAL A 134 46.26 26.85 77.14
CA VAL A 134 45.67 25.67 76.47
C VAL A 134 44.58 26.08 75.50
N ARG A 135 43.72 27.06 75.83
CA ARG A 135 42.73 27.58 74.87
C ARG A 135 43.38 28.26 73.67
N ARG A 136 44.40 29.08 73.90
CA ARG A 136 45.18 29.71 72.84
C ARG A 136 45.95 28.69 72.01
N GLU A 137 46.48 27.62 72.59
CA GLU A 137 47.16 26.54 71.90
C GLU A 137 46.17 25.71 71.07
N VAL A 138 45.00 25.38 71.61
CA VAL A 138 43.92 24.71 70.88
C VAL A 138 43.40 25.61 69.76
N GLU A 139 43.28 26.92 69.99
CA GLU A 139 42.89 27.90 68.99
C GLU A 139 43.97 28.07 67.91
N VAL A 140 45.25 28.09 68.28
CA VAL A 140 46.39 28.11 67.35
C VAL A 140 46.45 26.81 66.56
N GLN A 141 46.30 25.65 67.20
CA GLN A 141 46.22 24.35 66.51
C GLN A 141 45.02 24.28 65.56
N ARG A 142 43.88 24.87 65.97
CA ARG A 142 42.70 24.99 65.13
C ARG A 142 42.95 25.91 63.94
N ILE A 143 43.55 27.09 64.14
CA ILE A 143 43.91 28.00 63.05
C ILE A 143 44.95 27.37 62.12
N CYS A 144 45.94 26.65 62.67
CA CYS A 144 46.95 25.97 61.89
C CYS A 144 46.35 24.88 61.00
N SER A 145 45.44 24.06 61.55
CA SER A 145 44.74 23.01 60.79
C SER A 145 43.70 23.57 59.81
N GLU A 146 43.06 24.70 60.13
CA GLU A 146 42.12 25.41 59.27
C GLU A 146 42.78 26.20 58.14
N SER A 147 44.04 26.62 58.30
CA SER A 147 44.70 27.50 57.34
C SER A 147 45.11 26.80 56.03
N ASP A 148 44.69 27.40 54.91
CA ASP A 148 45.00 26.87 53.59
C ASP A 148 46.46 27.06 53.20
N GLU A 149 47.16 28.04 53.77
CA GLU A 149 48.58 28.25 53.47
C GLU A 149 49.48 27.17 54.09
N LEU A 150 49.19 26.74 55.32
CA LEU A 150 49.93 25.64 55.96
C LEU A 150 49.52 24.31 55.37
N ARG A 151 48.22 24.12 55.11
CA ARG A 151 47.75 22.93 54.40
C ARG A 151 48.36 22.85 53.01
N GLY A 152 48.44 23.96 52.28
CA GLY A 152 49.08 24.06 50.97
C GLY A 152 50.58 23.78 51.02
N LEU A 153 51.27 24.24 52.07
CA LEU A 153 52.66 23.87 52.31
C LEU A 153 52.84 22.40 52.66
N GLU A 154 52.04 21.86 53.57
CA GLU A 154 52.04 20.44 53.91
C GLU A 154 51.72 19.59 52.69
N GLN A 155 50.76 20.00 51.86
CA GLN A 155 50.47 19.38 50.58
C GLN A 155 51.65 19.51 49.63
N THR A 156 52.31 20.65 49.56
CA THR A 156 53.51 20.84 48.73
C THR A 156 54.66 19.93 49.18
N LEU A 157 54.82 19.73 50.49
CA LEU A 157 55.80 18.82 51.08
C LEU A 157 55.40 17.36 50.88
N LYS A 158 54.11 17.01 51.03
CA LYS A 158 53.55 15.71 50.65
C LYS A 158 53.70 15.45 49.16
N LEU A 159 53.53 16.46 48.31
CA LEU A 159 53.78 16.40 46.87
C LEU A 159 55.26 16.20 46.59
N ALA A 160 56.16 16.78 47.39
CA ALA A 160 57.59 16.50 47.28
C ALA A 160 57.89 15.01 47.58
N TYR A 161 57.29 14.46 48.65
CA TYR A 161 57.37 13.02 48.94
C TYR A 161 56.71 12.16 47.85
N LEU A 162 55.53 12.53 47.36
CA LEU A 162 54.83 11.86 46.28
C LEU A 162 55.55 12.02 44.94
N ASN A 163 56.30 13.09 44.70
CA ASN A 163 57.10 13.26 43.49
C ASN A 163 58.35 12.37 43.57
N ARG A 164 58.93 12.22 44.76
CA ARG A 164 59.97 11.23 45.03
C ARG A 164 59.43 9.80 44.84
N GLU A 165 58.21 9.52 45.29
CA GLU A 165 57.54 8.22 45.07
C GLU A 165 57.11 8.02 43.61
N ARG A 166 56.60 9.07 42.95
CA ARG A 166 56.18 9.05 41.54
C ARG A 166 57.36 8.85 40.61
N ALA A 167 58.54 9.38 40.96
CA ALA A 167 59.76 9.07 40.24
C ALA A 167 60.04 7.55 40.29
N ALA A 168 59.91 6.92 41.48
CA ALA A 168 60.03 5.48 41.61
C ALA A 168 58.90 4.71 40.88
N GLN A 169 57.65 5.17 40.95
CA GLN A 169 56.51 4.56 40.23
C GLN A 169 56.62 4.72 38.72
N TYR A 170 57.26 5.79 38.21
CA TYR A 170 57.46 5.98 36.79
C TYR A 170 58.45 4.95 36.24
N GLU A 171 59.51 4.65 37.00
CA GLU A 171 60.44 3.55 36.70
C GLU A 171 59.72 2.19 36.70
N GLU A 172 58.85 1.94 37.69
CA GLU A 172 58.02 0.73 37.75
C GLU A 172 57.02 0.64 36.58
N LYS A 173 56.33 1.74 36.25
CA LYS A 173 55.37 1.81 35.15
C LYS A 173 56.03 1.60 33.79
N GLN A 174 57.26 2.06 33.60
CA GLN A 174 58.02 1.76 32.39
C GLN A 174 58.29 0.26 32.25
N LEU A 175 58.54 -0.46 33.35
CA LEU A 175 58.67 -1.91 33.34
C LEU A 175 57.34 -2.60 33.03
N VAL A 176 56.24 -2.18 33.67
CA VAL A 176 54.90 -2.75 33.43
C VAL A 176 54.44 -2.53 31.98
N ARG A 177 54.69 -1.35 31.40
CA ARG A 177 54.34 -1.06 30.00
C ARG A 177 55.01 -2.00 29.01
N ARG A 178 56.30 -2.29 29.19
CA ARG A 178 57.01 -3.25 28.35
C ARG A 178 56.36 -4.63 28.41
N LEU A 179 55.99 -5.08 29.61
CA LEU A 179 55.27 -6.36 29.78
C LEU A 179 53.87 -6.35 29.12
N GLN A 180 53.17 -5.23 29.14
CA GLN A 180 51.87 -5.09 28.48
C GLN A 180 52.00 -5.11 26.96
N GLU A 181 52.98 -4.40 26.41
CA GLU A 181 53.30 -4.41 24.97
C GLU A 181 53.59 -5.86 24.49
N ASP A 182 54.32 -6.65 25.28
CA ASP A 182 54.57 -8.07 24.98
C ASP A 182 53.28 -8.91 24.98
N VAL A 183 52.37 -8.67 25.93
CA VAL A 183 51.07 -9.36 26.00
C VAL A 183 50.17 -8.95 24.83
N GLU A 184 50.09 -7.67 24.51
CA GLU A 184 49.29 -7.14 23.40
C GLU A 184 49.78 -7.70 22.06
N GLN A 185 51.10 -7.79 21.87
CA GLN A 185 51.69 -8.41 20.70
C GLN A 185 51.29 -9.89 20.59
N ALA A 186 51.36 -10.66 21.69
CA ALA A 186 50.94 -12.05 21.70
C ALA A 186 49.44 -12.25 21.43
N ILE A 187 48.59 -11.30 21.82
CA ILE A 187 47.15 -11.32 21.51
C ILE A 187 46.93 -10.98 20.03
N ALA A 188 47.62 -9.98 19.49
CA ALA A 188 47.53 -9.60 18.08
C ALA A 188 47.89 -10.76 17.15
N ASP A 189 48.97 -11.49 17.47
CA ASP A 189 49.40 -12.67 16.72
C ASP A 189 48.32 -13.78 16.71
N LYS A 190 47.65 -14.01 17.86
CA LYS A 190 46.54 -14.96 17.95
C LYS A 190 45.33 -14.51 17.13
N MET A 191 44.96 -13.23 17.21
CA MET A 191 43.84 -12.69 16.44
C MET A 191 44.09 -12.77 14.93
N GLU A 192 45.32 -12.52 14.48
CA GLU A 192 45.68 -12.67 13.07
C GLU A 192 45.61 -14.13 12.62
N HIS A 193 46.06 -15.06 13.47
CA HIS A 193 45.92 -16.49 13.20
C HIS A 193 44.46 -16.91 13.04
N ASP A 194 43.60 -16.56 14.00
CA ASP A 194 42.17 -16.88 13.96
C ASP A 194 41.47 -16.27 12.73
N ARG A 195 41.86 -15.04 12.35
CA ARG A 195 41.37 -14.40 11.13
C ARG A 195 41.75 -15.18 9.88
N GLN A 196 43.00 -15.65 9.79
CA GLN A 196 43.45 -16.45 8.66
C GLN A 196 42.71 -17.80 8.60
N GLU A 197 42.44 -18.43 9.73
CA GLU A 197 41.64 -19.66 9.80
C GLU A 197 40.19 -19.43 9.37
N ALA A 198 39.56 -18.35 9.82
CA ALA A 198 38.21 -17.99 9.41
C ALA A 198 38.10 -17.77 7.89
N LEU A 199 39.07 -17.04 7.30
CA LEU A 199 39.12 -16.83 5.85
C LEU A 199 39.29 -18.15 5.08
N ARG A 200 40.11 -19.08 5.59
CA ARG A 200 40.26 -20.42 4.99
C ARG A 200 38.96 -21.22 5.07
N ALA A 201 38.25 -21.16 6.19
CA ALA A 201 36.96 -21.84 6.37
C ALA A 201 35.88 -21.27 5.45
N GLU A 202 35.84 -19.94 5.26
CA GLU A 202 34.93 -19.29 4.31
C GLU A 202 35.24 -19.65 2.86
N ALA A 203 36.53 -19.67 2.49
CA ALA A 203 36.97 -20.10 1.16
C ALA A 203 36.55 -21.55 0.87
N MET A 204 36.66 -22.45 1.85
CA MET A 204 36.21 -23.84 1.73
C MET A 204 34.69 -23.94 1.53
N LYS A 205 33.90 -23.18 2.31
CA LYS A 205 32.43 -23.13 2.14
C LYS A 205 32.03 -22.58 0.77
N ALA A 206 32.75 -21.56 0.28
CA ALA A 206 32.52 -20.98 -1.04
C ALA A 206 32.85 -21.97 -2.17
N ALA A 207 33.93 -22.76 -2.04
CA ALA A 207 34.26 -23.83 -2.97
C ALA A 207 33.14 -24.87 -3.04
N LEU A 208 32.68 -25.36 -1.88
CA LEU A 208 31.57 -26.32 -1.79
C LEU A 208 30.29 -25.82 -2.47
N ARG A 209 29.95 -24.53 -2.33
CA ARG A 209 28.80 -23.93 -3.03
C ARG A 209 28.98 -23.89 -4.55
N ARG A 210 30.20 -23.64 -5.04
CA ARG A 210 30.50 -23.67 -6.48
C ARG A 210 30.35 -25.07 -7.04
N ASP A 211 30.81 -26.08 -6.31
CA ASP A 211 30.72 -27.48 -6.71
C ASP A 211 29.25 -27.92 -6.78
N MET A 212 28.45 -27.62 -5.75
CA MET A 212 27.00 -27.90 -5.76
C MET A 212 26.27 -27.19 -6.91
N ALA A 213 26.65 -25.95 -7.23
CA ALA A 213 26.05 -25.21 -8.35
C ALA A 213 26.47 -25.80 -9.71
N ALA A 214 27.70 -26.33 -9.83
CA ALA A 214 28.15 -27.02 -11.03
C ALA A 214 27.36 -28.32 -11.24
N GLU A 215 27.16 -29.13 -10.19
CA GLU A 215 26.35 -30.35 -10.25
C GLU A 215 24.90 -30.06 -10.65
N GLN A 216 24.30 -29.00 -10.08
CA GLN A 216 22.96 -28.55 -10.46
C GLN A 216 22.89 -28.12 -11.92
N ARG A 217 23.88 -27.37 -12.41
CA ARG A 217 23.98 -26.96 -13.81
C ARG A 217 24.10 -28.15 -14.75
N GLU A 218 24.90 -29.16 -14.40
CA GLU A 218 25.03 -30.38 -15.19
C GLU A 218 23.71 -31.16 -15.25
N SER A 219 22.98 -31.26 -14.13
CA SER A 219 21.67 -31.93 -14.13
C SER A 219 20.64 -31.21 -15.02
N LEU A 220 20.61 -29.88 -15.00
CA LEU A 220 19.72 -29.08 -15.86
C LEU A 220 20.11 -29.22 -17.33
N GLN A 221 21.41 -29.26 -17.63
CA GLN A 221 21.88 -29.47 -19.00
C GLN A 221 21.43 -30.82 -19.54
N LYS A 222 21.53 -31.90 -18.75
CA LYS A 222 21.02 -33.23 -19.12
C LYS A 222 19.52 -33.20 -19.43
N GLN A 223 18.71 -32.50 -18.63
CA GLN A 223 17.27 -32.36 -18.88
C GLN A 223 16.95 -31.58 -20.18
N VAL A 224 17.77 -30.57 -20.49
CA VAL A 224 17.63 -29.82 -21.76
C VAL A 224 17.98 -30.71 -22.94
N ASP A 225 19.06 -31.48 -22.85
CA ASP A 225 19.51 -32.38 -23.91
C ASP A 225 18.49 -33.51 -24.14
N GLU A 226 17.93 -34.12 -23.08
CA GLU A 226 16.85 -35.11 -23.15
C GLU A 226 15.59 -34.54 -23.84
N ARG A 227 15.21 -33.30 -23.49
CA ARG A 227 14.07 -32.63 -24.13
C ARG A 227 14.31 -32.33 -25.60
N GLN A 228 15.54 -31.99 -25.98
CA GLN A 228 15.93 -31.79 -27.38
C GLN A 228 15.86 -33.10 -28.17
N GLN A 229 16.33 -34.21 -27.60
CA GLN A 229 16.22 -35.53 -28.23
C GLN A 229 14.75 -35.93 -28.46
N LEU A 230 13.87 -35.71 -27.49
CA LEU A 230 12.43 -35.95 -27.66
C LEU A 230 11.80 -35.09 -28.75
N MET A 231 12.22 -33.82 -28.88
CA MET A 231 11.78 -32.93 -29.97
C MET A 231 12.25 -33.44 -31.34
N GLU A 232 13.48 -33.93 -31.45
CA GLU A 232 14.01 -34.50 -32.69
C GLU A 232 13.29 -35.79 -33.09
N GLU A 233 13.00 -36.68 -32.14
CA GLU A 233 12.22 -37.90 -32.37
C GLU A 233 10.80 -37.58 -32.84
N ALA A 234 10.13 -36.61 -32.20
CA ALA A 234 8.81 -36.16 -32.62
C ALA A 234 8.82 -35.56 -34.04
N ALA A 235 9.86 -34.79 -34.39
CA ALA A 235 10.03 -34.24 -35.73
C ALA A 235 10.22 -35.33 -36.79
N ARG A 236 10.95 -36.40 -36.46
CA ARG A 236 11.11 -37.57 -37.35
C ARG A 236 9.77 -38.27 -37.59
N VAL A 237 8.96 -38.48 -36.55
CA VAL A 237 7.61 -39.06 -36.69
C VAL A 237 6.73 -38.19 -37.57
N TYR A 238 6.75 -36.88 -37.39
CA TYR A 238 5.98 -35.95 -38.22
C TYR A 238 6.36 -36.05 -39.71
N LEU A 239 7.66 -36.07 -40.03
CA LEU A 239 8.16 -36.25 -41.39
C LEU A 239 7.70 -37.58 -42.02
N THR A 240 7.72 -38.68 -41.26
CA THR A 240 7.20 -39.96 -41.76
C THR A 240 5.69 -39.92 -42.02
N ALA A 241 4.90 -39.27 -41.16
CA ALA A 241 3.46 -39.13 -41.34
C ALA A 241 3.11 -38.28 -42.58
N VAL A 242 3.86 -37.21 -42.85
CA VAL A 242 3.70 -36.40 -44.06
C VAL A 242 4.01 -37.22 -45.32
N SER A 243 5.05 -38.07 -45.30
CA SER A 243 5.35 -38.96 -46.43
C SER A 243 4.24 -40.00 -46.68
N CYS A 244 3.61 -40.53 -45.62
CA CYS A 244 2.45 -41.43 -45.74
C CYS A 244 1.23 -40.72 -46.32
N ALA A 245 0.96 -39.49 -45.91
CA ALA A 245 -0.15 -38.69 -46.45
C ALA A 245 0.03 -38.41 -47.96
N HIS A 246 1.26 -38.15 -48.41
CA HIS A 246 1.54 -37.97 -49.83
C HIS A 246 1.23 -39.24 -50.65
N ASN A 247 1.60 -40.41 -50.15
CA ASN A 247 1.29 -41.69 -50.79
C ASN A 247 -0.23 -41.93 -50.86
N MET A 248 -0.97 -41.62 -49.79
CA MET A 248 -2.44 -41.72 -49.80
C MET A 248 -3.09 -40.77 -50.81
N THR A 249 -2.56 -39.56 -51.00
CA THR A 249 -3.09 -38.64 -52.02
C THR A 249 -2.86 -39.16 -53.44
N GLN A 250 -1.72 -39.80 -53.71
CA GLN A 250 -1.45 -40.40 -55.02
C GLN A 250 -2.36 -41.60 -55.30
N GLU A 251 -2.66 -42.42 -54.29
CA GLU A 251 -3.61 -43.54 -54.41
C GLU A 251 -5.03 -43.02 -54.71
N ALA A 252 -5.49 -41.99 -54.00
CA ALA A 252 -6.80 -41.37 -54.24
C ALA A 252 -6.92 -40.75 -55.64
N GLU A 253 -5.84 -40.22 -56.21
CA GLU A 253 -5.82 -39.71 -57.58
C GLU A 253 -5.93 -40.83 -58.63
N ARG A 254 -5.30 -41.99 -58.39
CA ARG A 254 -5.46 -43.17 -59.26
C ARG A 254 -6.88 -43.71 -59.23
N ASP A 255 -7.50 -43.76 -58.05
CA ASP A 255 -8.89 -44.19 -57.90
C ASP A 255 -9.84 -43.23 -58.62
N ARG A 256 -9.61 -41.91 -58.52
CA ARG A 256 -10.38 -40.91 -59.30
C ARG A 256 -10.25 -41.10 -60.81
N GLN A 257 -9.04 -41.37 -61.31
CA GLN A 257 -8.82 -41.62 -62.74
C GLN A 257 -9.54 -42.90 -63.21
N MET A 258 -9.54 -43.94 -62.38
CA MET A 258 -10.28 -45.18 -62.65
C MET A 258 -11.79 -44.94 -62.68
N VAL A 259 -12.35 -44.22 -61.70
CA VAL A 259 -13.78 -43.87 -61.67
C VAL A 259 -14.17 -42.98 -62.86
N ALA A 260 -13.34 -42.00 -63.21
CA ALA A 260 -13.58 -41.13 -64.36
C ALA A 260 -13.59 -41.92 -65.69
N ALA A 261 -12.72 -42.93 -65.83
CA ALA A 261 -12.72 -43.82 -66.99
C ALA A 261 -14.00 -44.66 -67.10
N ILE A 262 -14.53 -45.15 -65.96
CA ILE A 262 -15.81 -45.88 -65.91
C ILE A 262 -16.98 -44.96 -66.30
N VAL A 263 -17.05 -43.75 -65.75
CA VAL A 263 -18.10 -42.78 -66.08
C VAL A 263 -18.05 -42.39 -67.56
N ALA A 264 -16.85 -42.16 -68.11
CA ALA A 264 -16.68 -41.85 -69.53
C ALA A 264 -17.08 -43.03 -70.45
N ALA A 265 -16.94 -44.28 -69.99
CA ALA A 265 -17.41 -45.45 -70.73
C ALA A 265 -18.94 -45.55 -70.73
N VAL A 266 -19.59 -45.30 -69.58
CA VAL A 266 -21.06 -45.27 -69.46
C VAL A 266 -21.65 -44.16 -70.33
N GLU A 267 -21.07 -42.95 -70.30
CA GLU A 267 -21.55 -41.86 -71.16
C GLU A 267 -21.40 -42.16 -72.66
N ARG A 268 -20.39 -42.96 -73.06
CA ARG A 268 -20.27 -43.42 -74.44
C ARG A 268 -21.37 -44.42 -74.79
N GLU A 269 -21.59 -45.39 -73.91
CA GLU A 269 -22.62 -46.42 -74.11
C GLU A 269 -24.03 -45.79 -74.18
N ASP A 270 -24.33 -44.84 -73.29
CA ASP A 270 -25.58 -44.08 -73.29
C ASP A 270 -25.75 -43.22 -74.57
N ARG A 271 -24.66 -42.63 -75.09
CA ARG A 271 -24.68 -41.88 -76.36
C ARG A 271 -24.93 -42.79 -77.54
N ASP A 272 -24.31 -43.97 -77.57
CA ASP A 272 -24.48 -44.95 -78.64
C ASP A 272 -25.91 -45.53 -78.62
N GLU A 273 -26.47 -45.79 -77.45
CA GLU A 273 -27.88 -46.18 -77.28
C GLU A 273 -28.85 -45.07 -77.71
N ALA A 274 -28.59 -43.82 -77.34
CA ALA A 274 -29.41 -42.68 -77.76
C ALA A 274 -29.39 -42.49 -79.28
N MET A 275 -28.22 -42.64 -79.92
CA MET A 275 -28.07 -42.61 -81.38
C MET A 275 -28.82 -43.77 -82.04
N ALA A 276 -28.77 -44.98 -81.48
CA ALA A 276 -29.53 -46.13 -81.98
C ALA A 276 -31.05 -45.95 -81.85
N LEU A 277 -31.52 -45.34 -80.75
CA LEU A 277 -32.94 -45.00 -80.56
C LEU A 277 -33.41 -43.89 -81.51
N SER A 278 -32.59 -42.86 -81.74
CA SER A 278 -32.89 -41.83 -82.75
C SER A 278 -33.00 -42.44 -84.14
N ALA A 279 -32.04 -43.29 -84.54
CA ALA A 279 -32.09 -43.96 -85.83
C ALA A 279 -33.35 -44.82 -86.01
N LYS A 280 -33.81 -45.52 -84.96
CA LYS A 280 -35.09 -46.25 -84.99
C LYS A 280 -36.31 -45.34 -85.10
N ARG A 281 -36.30 -44.17 -84.44
CA ARG A 281 -37.38 -43.16 -84.52
C ARG A 281 -37.40 -42.46 -85.88
N ASP A 282 -36.26 -42.22 -86.49
CA ASP A 282 -36.16 -41.60 -87.80
C ASP A 282 -36.55 -42.60 -88.90
N ALA A 283 -36.25 -43.89 -88.74
CA ALA A 283 -36.75 -44.95 -89.61
C ALA A 283 -38.29 -45.10 -89.56
N THR A 284 -38.90 -45.02 -88.36
CA THR A 284 -40.37 -45.05 -88.25
C THR A 284 -41.03 -43.76 -88.77
N ARG A 285 -40.38 -42.60 -88.60
CA ARG A 285 -40.83 -41.34 -89.22
C ARG A 285 -40.72 -41.36 -90.75
N ALA A 286 -39.69 -41.98 -91.31
CA ALA A 286 -39.56 -42.16 -92.76
C ALA A 286 -40.67 -43.07 -93.32
N MET A 287 -41.00 -44.17 -92.64
CA MET A 287 -42.13 -45.03 -93.00
C MET A 287 -43.49 -44.30 -92.91
N VAL A 288 -43.68 -43.42 -91.93
CA VAL A 288 -44.90 -42.60 -91.82
C VAL A 288 -44.97 -41.57 -92.95
N ARG A 289 -43.86 -40.91 -93.30
CA ARG A 289 -43.80 -39.98 -94.44
C ARG A 289 -44.09 -40.69 -95.76
N GLU A 290 -43.53 -41.87 -95.99
CA GLU A 290 -43.79 -42.67 -97.18
C GLU A 290 -45.26 -43.13 -97.25
N ALA A 291 -45.89 -43.42 -96.10
CA ALA A 291 -47.33 -43.69 -96.02
C ALA A 291 -48.20 -42.44 -96.26
N GLU A 292 -47.76 -41.26 -95.82
CA GLU A 292 -48.42 -39.97 -96.07
C GLU A 292 -48.30 -39.53 -97.53
N GLU A 293 -47.13 -39.69 -98.16
CA GLU A 293 -46.89 -39.41 -99.59
C GLU A 293 -47.69 -40.36 -100.49
N ASN A 294 -47.77 -41.65 -100.14
CA ASN A 294 -48.63 -42.61 -100.86
C ASN A 294 -50.12 -42.28 -100.70
N ARG A 295 -50.55 -41.79 -99.53
CA ARG A 295 -51.93 -41.34 -99.28
C ARG A 295 -52.26 -40.04 -100.03
N GLN A 296 -51.28 -39.14 -100.18
CA GLN A 296 -51.40 -37.92 -100.99
C GLN A 296 -51.47 -38.25 -102.49
N HIS A 297 -50.68 -39.19 -102.99
CA HIS A 297 -50.78 -39.66 -104.37
C HIS A 297 -52.11 -40.38 -104.69
N GLU A 298 -52.68 -41.13 -103.74
CA GLU A 298 -54.03 -41.70 -103.90
C GLU A 298 -55.13 -40.65 -103.92
N LEU A 299 -55.03 -39.60 -103.08
CA LEU A 299 -55.96 -38.47 -103.06
C LEU A 299 -55.86 -37.62 -104.34
N GLU A 300 -54.66 -37.34 -104.84
CA GLU A 300 -54.45 -36.60 -106.09
C GLU A 300 -54.96 -37.38 -107.32
N ARG A 301 -54.87 -38.72 -107.30
CA ARG A 301 -55.46 -39.56 -108.33
C ARG A 301 -56.98 -39.51 -108.32
N ARG A 302 -57.62 -39.56 -107.13
CA ARG A 302 -59.08 -39.43 -106.99
C ARG A 302 -59.58 -38.06 -107.42
N LEU A 303 -58.88 -36.98 -107.04
CA LEU A 303 -59.20 -35.61 -107.46
C LEU A 303 -59.10 -35.41 -108.99
N ARG A 304 -58.16 -36.08 -109.67
CA ARG A 304 -58.07 -36.05 -111.15
C ARG A 304 -59.18 -36.86 -111.83
N GLU A 305 -59.63 -37.94 -111.21
CA GLU A 305 -60.75 -38.77 -111.69
C GLU A 305 -62.11 -38.06 -111.46
N GLU A 306 -62.26 -37.34 -110.35
CA GLU A 306 -63.43 -36.48 -110.03
C GLU A 306 -63.50 -35.25 -110.95
N ALA A 307 -62.38 -34.58 -111.23
CA ALA A 307 -62.33 -33.46 -112.16
C ALA A 307 -62.76 -33.83 -113.60
N ALA A 308 -62.43 -35.05 -114.06
CA ALA A 308 -62.89 -35.56 -115.35
C ALA A 308 -64.39 -35.87 -115.35
N GLN A 309 -64.97 -36.30 -114.23
CA GLN A 309 -66.41 -36.55 -114.07
C GLN A 309 -67.21 -35.24 -113.94
N GLU A 310 -66.64 -34.20 -113.32
CA GLU A 310 -67.26 -32.87 -113.21
C GLU A 310 -67.38 -32.14 -114.57
N GLU A 311 -66.43 -32.34 -115.49
CA GLU A 311 -66.52 -31.81 -116.86
C GLU A 311 -67.68 -32.43 -117.67
N ASP A 312 -67.99 -33.70 -117.44
CA ASP A 312 -69.13 -34.40 -118.05
C ASP A 312 -70.48 -34.00 -117.40
N ILE A 313 -70.50 -33.74 -116.08
CA ILE A 313 -71.68 -33.24 -115.34
C ILE A 313 -72.02 -31.79 -115.74
N ARG A 314 -71.03 -30.94 -116.02
CA ARG A 314 -71.23 -29.55 -116.45
C ARG A 314 -71.95 -29.45 -117.81
N ARG A 315 -71.64 -30.36 -118.75
CA ARG A 315 -72.30 -30.49 -120.07
C ARG A 315 -73.75 -31.02 -119.99
N HIS A 316 -74.14 -31.59 -118.84
CA HIS A 316 -75.51 -32.03 -118.55
C HIS A 316 -76.35 -30.93 -117.86
N GLN A 317 -75.73 -30.09 -117.01
CA GLN A 317 -76.39 -28.99 -116.29
C GLN A 317 -76.79 -27.81 -117.20
N GLU A 318 -76.03 -27.53 -118.25
CA GLU A 318 -76.40 -26.53 -119.28
C GLU A 318 -77.69 -26.90 -120.06
N ARG A 319 -78.05 -28.20 -120.10
CA ARG A 319 -79.32 -28.67 -120.70
C ARG A 319 -80.53 -28.59 -119.75
N LEU A 320 -80.31 -28.45 -118.44
CA LEU A 320 -81.37 -28.34 -117.42
C LEU A 320 -81.65 -26.89 -117.00
N ALA A 321 -80.67 -25.98 -117.10
CA ALA A 321 -80.82 -24.55 -116.83
C ALA A 321 -81.82 -23.83 -117.77
N ALA A 322 -82.01 -24.33 -118.99
CA ALA A 322 -83.04 -23.83 -119.92
C ALA A 322 -84.50 -24.14 -119.48
N ARG A 323 -84.70 -25.00 -118.48
CA ARG A 323 -86.04 -25.39 -117.96
C ARG A 323 -86.42 -24.75 -116.61
N GLN A 324 -85.51 -24.09 -115.89
CA GLN A 324 -85.77 -23.54 -114.54
C GLN A 324 -86.00 -22.02 -114.49
N ALA A 325 -85.79 -21.29 -115.59
CA ALA A 325 -86.09 -19.86 -115.69
C ALA A 325 -87.60 -19.51 -115.57
N GLN A 326 -88.51 -20.50 -115.65
CA GLN A 326 -89.96 -20.30 -115.57
C GLN A 326 -90.56 -20.45 -114.15
N VAL A 327 -89.80 -20.87 -113.13
CA VAL A 327 -90.33 -21.15 -111.77
C VAL A 327 -89.94 -20.08 -110.73
N GLU A 328 -88.94 -19.23 -110.99
CA GLU A 328 -88.49 -18.21 -110.02
C GLU A 328 -89.33 -16.91 -109.99
N ALA A 329 -90.25 -16.71 -110.94
CA ALA A 329 -91.13 -15.55 -110.95
C ALA A 329 -92.23 -15.57 -109.86
N GLU A 330 -92.63 -16.75 -109.36
CA GLU A 330 -93.75 -16.86 -108.41
C GLU A 330 -93.37 -16.73 -106.92
N ARG A 331 -92.08 -16.77 -106.57
CA ARG A 331 -91.63 -16.72 -105.15
C ARG A 331 -91.51 -15.31 -104.54
N LYS A 332 -91.55 -14.23 -105.34
CA LYS A 332 -91.33 -12.86 -104.82
C LYS A 332 -92.56 -12.20 -104.17
N ARG A 333 -93.77 -12.76 -104.31
CA ARG A 333 -95.02 -12.15 -103.77
C ARG A 333 -95.39 -12.55 -102.33
N LYS A 334 -94.65 -13.45 -101.67
CA LYS A 334 -95.00 -13.98 -100.33
C LYS A 334 -94.17 -13.42 -99.16
N LYS A 335 -93.26 -12.45 -99.39
CA LYS A 335 -92.34 -11.93 -98.35
C LYS A 335 -92.80 -10.63 -97.66
N GLU A 336 -93.81 -9.91 -98.15
CA GLU A 336 -94.15 -8.57 -97.64
C GLU A 336 -95.15 -8.54 -96.46
N VAL A 337 -95.67 -9.69 -96.02
CA VAL A 337 -96.66 -9.77 -94.92
C VAL A 337 -96.01 -10.11 -93.56
N ALA A 338 -94.76 -10.57 -93.53
CA ALA A 338 -94.08 -10.99 -92.29
C ALA A 338 -93.48 -9.84 -91.46
N ASP A 339 -93.18 -8.70 -92.08
CA ASP A 339 -92.37 -7.62 -91.45
C ASP A 339 -93.19 -6.64 -90.58
N ALA A 340 -94.53 -6.75 -90.56
CA ALA A 340 -95.39 -5.85 -89.78
C ALA A 340 -95.62 -6.31 -88.31
N ASN A 341 -95.60 -7.62 -88.03
CA ASN A 341 -95.94 -8.16 -86.70
C ASN A 341 -94.80 -8.08 -85.66
N PHE A 342 -93.55 -7.82 -86.08
CA PHE A 342 -92.38 -7.80 -85.18
C PHE A 342 -92.24 -6.49 -84.38
N ARG A 343 -92.80 -5.37 -84.87
CA ARG A 343 -92.58 -4.05 -84.27
C ARG A 343 -93.37 -3.81 -82.98
N ALA A 344 -94.53 -4.46 -82.79
CA ALA A 344 -95.39 -4.26 -81.60
C ALA A 344 -94.88 -4.97 -80.33
N VAL A 345 -93.98 -5.96 -80.46
CA VAL A 345 -93.46 -6.74 -79.32
C VAL A 345 -92.27 -6.04 -78.63
N VAL A 346 -91.60 -5.12 -79.31
CA VAL A 346 -90.42 -4.42 -78.77
C VAL A 346 -90.83 -3.33 -77.75
N GLU A 347 -91.89 -2.56 -78.04
CA GLU A 347 -92.35 -1.46 -77.17
C GLU A 347 -92.90 -1.91 -75.81
N SER A 348 -93.41 -3.14 -75.68
CA SER A 348 -93.90 -3.67 -74.39
C SER A 348 -92.78 -4.12 -73.44
N THR A 349 -91.62 -4.49 -73.99
CA THR A 349 -90.46 -4.96 -73.21
C THR A 349 -89.60 -3.83 -72.64
N GLU A 350 -89.61 -2.64 -73.26
CA GLU A 350 -88.83 -1.49 -72.77
C GLU A 350 -89.49 -0.81 -71.56
N LYS A 351 -90.83 -0.82 -71.48
CA LYS A 351 -91.56 -0.23 -70.33
C LYS A 351 -91.33 -0.99 -69.01
N GLN A 352 -91.20 -2.32 -69.07
CA GLN A 352 -90.92 -3.14 -67.89
C GLN A 352 -89.49 -2.97 -67.37
N ARG A 353 -88.52 -2.65 -68.24
CA ARG A 353 -87.12 -2.41 -67.84
C ARG A 353 -86.94 -1.08 -67.13
N CYS A 354 -87.65 -0.03 -67.54
CA CYS A 354 -87.59 1.26 -66.85
C CYS A 354 -88.11 1.19 -65.41
N GLU A 355 -89.18 0.46 -65.15
CA GLU A 355 -89.75 0.29 -63.80
C GLU A 355 -88.81 -0.50 -62.87
N GLU A 356 -88.09 -1.50 -63.39
CA GLU A 356 -87.07 -2.26 -62.64
C GLU A 356 -85.82 -1.42 -62.33
N GLU A 357 -85.44 -0.52 -63.23
CA GLU A 357 -84.31 0.41 -63.03
C GLU A 357 -84.64 1.49 -61.98
N GLU A 358 -85.87 2.00 -61.95
CA GLU A 358 -86.35 2.93 -60.91
C GLU A 358 -86.36 2.28 -59.51
N LEU A 359 -86.79 1.02 -59.42
CA LEU A 359 -86.74 0.22 -58.18
C LEU A 359 -85.31 -0.11 -57.71
N ARG A 360 -84.35 -0.18 -58.64
CA ARG A 360 -82.93 -0.39 -58.33
C ARG A 360 -82.28 0.89 -57.82
N LEU A 361 -82.59 2.02 -58.45
CA LEU A 361 -82.10 3.34 -58.04
C LEU A 361 -82.51 3.69 -56.60
N LEU A 362 -83.77 3.42 -56.24
CA LEU A 362 -84.28 3.68 -54.89
C LEU A 362 -83.61 2.80 -53.81
N ARG A 363 -83.19 1.59 -54.17
CA ARG A 363 -82.46 0.68 -53.28
C ARG A 363 -81.01 1.14 -53.06
N ASP A 364 -80.36 1.60 -54.13
CA ASP A 364 -79.00 2.09 -54.07
C ASP A 364 -78.93 3.43 -53.30
N MET A 365 -79.92 4.32 -53.45
CA MET A 365 -80.00 5.55 -52.65
C MET A 365 -80.18 5.29 -51.14
N LEU A 366 -81.04 4.34 -50.76
CA LEU A 366 -81.23 3.97 -49.35
C LEU A 366 -79.95 3.37 -48.75
N TRP A 367 -79.25 2.54 -49.52
CA TRP A 367 -77.97 1.96 -49.11
C TRP A 367 -76.87 3.03 -48.94
N GLU A 368 -76.83 4.03 -49.84
CA GLU A 368 -75.91 5.15 -49.73
C GLU A 368 -76.17 6.01 -48.49
N GLU A 369 -77.44 6.24 -48.13
CA GLU A 369 -77.83 6.95 -46.91
C GLU A 369 -77.45 6.17 -45.63
N GLU A 370 -77.66 4.85 -45.59
CA GLU A 370 -77.24 4.00 -44.47
C GLU A 370 -75.70 3.96 -44.32
N LEU A 371 -74.97 3.92 -45.44
CA LEU A 371 -73.51 3.95 -45.45
C LEU A 371 -72.96 5.31 -45.02
N ALA A 372 -73.62 6.41 -45.42
CA ALA A 372 -73.28 7.76 -45.02
C ALA A 372 -73.53 7.97 -43.51
N ALA A 373 -74.67 7.52 -43.00
CA ALA A 373 -74.99 7.58 -41.57
C ALA A 373 -73.99 6.77 -40.72
N LYS A 374 -73.56 5.60 -41.22
CA LYS A 374 -72.53 4.79 -40.55
C LYS A 374 -71.15 5.47 -40.54
N ARG A 375 -70.74 6.10 -41.65
CA ARG A 375 -69.49 6.88 -41.72
C ARG A 375 -69.52 8.08 -40.77
N GLU A 376 -70.64 8.81 -40.73
CA GLU A 376 -70.79 9.92 -39.77
C GLU A 376 -70.74 9.44 -38.31
N ALA A 377 -71.34 8.29 -37.99
CA ALA A 377 -71.27 7.71 -36.65
C ALA A 377 -69.83 7.31 -36.28
N ASP A 378 -69.11 6.64 -37.19
CA ASP A 378 -67.72 6.25 -36.98
C ASP A 378 -66.79 7.47 -36.85
N ASP A 379 -67.02 8.53 -37.63
CA ASP A 379 -66.23 9.76 -37.57
C ASP A 379 -66.52 10.56 -36.29
N ARG A 380 -67.77 10.59 -35.81
CA ARG A 380 -68.13 11.17 -34.51
C ARG A 380 -67.48 10.39 -33.35
N GLU A 381 -67.42 9.06 -33.43
CA GLU A 381 -66.77 8.24 -32.40
C GLU A 381 -65.25 8.44 -32.39
N ARG A 382 -64.61 8.55 -33.56
CA ARG A 382 -63.18 8.88 -33.68
C ARG A 382 -62.86 10.27 -33.13
N ALA A 383 -63.70 11.26 -33.44
CA ALA A 383 -63.55 12.61 -32.91
C ALA A 383 -63.65 12.61 -31.37
N ARG A 384 -64.64 11.91 -30.81
CA ARG A 384 -64.81 11.78 -29.36
C ARG A 384 -63.61 11.11 -28.69
N LYS A 385 -63.12 9.98 -29.23
CA LYS A 385 -61.92 9.29 -28.70
C LYS A 385 -60.67 10.17 -28.80
N ALA A 386 -60.53 10.97 -29.86
CA ALA A 386 -59.41 11.91 -30.00
C ALA A 386 -59.48 13.03 -28.95
N GLU A 387 -60.66 13.55 -28.64
CA GLU A 387 -60.87 14.55 -27.59
C GLU A 387 -60.62 13.99 -26.19
N GLU A 388 -61.11 12.77 -25.89
CA GLU A 388 -60.85 12.07 -24.63
C GLU A 388 -59.35 11.81 -24.43
N ASN A 389 -58.66 11.30 -25.45
CA ASN A 389 -57.20 11.10 -25.41
C ASN A 389 -56.42 12.41 -25.23
N LYS A 390 -56.85 13.50 -25.88
CA LYS A 390 -56.23 14.83 -25.72
C LYS A 390 -56.46 15.38 -24.31
N ALA A 391 -57.64 15.19 -23.74
CA ALA A 391 -57.95 15.62 -22.39
C ALA A 391 -57.16 14.83 -21.33
N GLU A 392 -57.00 13.51 -21.51
CA GLU A 392 -56.17 12.67 -20.65
C GLU A 392 -54.69 13.05 -20.72
N MET A 393 -54.17 13.32 -21.92
CA MET A 393 -52.79 13.80 -22.11
C MET A 393 -52.55 15.14 -21.39
N MET A 394 -53.50 16.07 -21.46
CA MET A 394 -53.41 17.36 -20.77
C MET A 394 -53.51 17.23 -19.25
N ARG A 395 -54.33 16.31 -18.73
CA ARG A 395 -54.41 16.02 -17.28
C ARG A 395 -53.13 15.39 -16.77
N ALA A 396 -52.61 14.38 -17.47
CA ALA A 396 -51.35 13.72 -17.11
C ALA A 396 -50.16 14.69 -17.12
N HIS A 397 -50.08 15.58 -18.10
CA HIS A 397 -49.06 16.62 -18.15
C HIS A 397 -49.18 17.61 -16.98
N HIS A 398 -50.40 18.01 -16.63
CA HIS A 398 -50.64 18.92 -15.50
C HIS A 398 -50.32 18.27 -14.15
N GLU A 399 -50.61 16.98 -13.99
CA GLU A 399 -50.22 16.19 -12.82
C GLU A 399 -48.70 16.02 -12.72
N GLN A 400 -48.02 15.79 -13.85
CA GLN A 400 -46.56 15.72 -13.92
C GLN A 400 -45.91 17.04 -13.50
N LEU A 401 -46.44 18.18 -13.91
CA LEU A 401 -45.96 19.50 -13.49
C LEU A 401 -46.13 19.71 -11.98
N LYS A 402 -47.31 19.39 -11.43
CA LYS A 402 -47.57 19.47 -9.97
C LYS A 402 -46.64 18.55 -9.17
N GLN A 403 -46.36 17.35 -9.65
CA GLN A 403 -45.40 16.44 -9.01
C GLN A 403 -43.97 16.99 -9.09
N ARG A 404 -43.59 17.63 -10.20
CA ARG A 404 -42.27 18.26 -10.36
C ARG A 404 -42.10 19.47 -9.44
N GLU A 405 -43.14 20.27 -9.25
CA GLU A 405 -43.15 21.40 -8.32
C GLU A 405 -43.06 20.92 -6.86
N ARG A 406 -43.87 19.93 -6.45
CA ARG A 406 -43.79 19.34 -5.11
C ARG A 406 -42.42 18.76 -4.79
N ARG A 407 -41.76 18.12 -5.76
CA ARG A 407 -40.39 17.61 -5.58
C ARG A 407 -39.40 18.76 -5.38
N ARG A 408 -39.47 19.82 -6.19
CA ARG A 408 -38.61 21.00 -6.05
C ARG A 408 -38.82 21.72 -4.71
N GLU A 409 -40.07 21.84 -4.25
CA GLU A 409 -40.39 22.44 -2.95
C GLU A 409 -39.85 21.59 -1.78
N ALA A 410 -39.98 20.27 -1.86
CA ALA A 410 -39.42 19.36 -0.86
C ALA A 410 -37.88 19.41 -0.85
N GLU A 411 -37.23 19.41 -2.02
CA GLU A 411 -35.78 19.57 -2.16
C GLU A 411 -35.30 20.91 -1.59
N ALA A 412 -35.97 22.02 -1.94
CA ALA A 412 -35.65 23.35 -1.42
C ALA A 412 -35.84 23.45 0.11
N ALA A 413 -36.85 22.78 0.68
CA ALA A 413 -37.06 22.74 2.13
C ALA A 413 -35.94 21.97 2.86
N VAL A 414 -35.49 20.85 2.30
CA VAL A 414 -34.37 20.08 2.83
C VAL A 414 -33.06 20.87 2.73
N GLU A 415 -32.83 21.56 1.62
CA GLU A 415 -31.67 22.44 1.45
C GLU A 415 -31.69 23.60 2.45
N ALA A 416 -32.85 24.24 2.67
CA ALA A 416 -33.00 25.32 3.64
C ALA A 416 -32.74 24.86 5.08
N GLN A 417 -33.25 23.68 5.47
CA GLN A 417 -32.94 23.08 6.78
C GLN A 417 -31.45 22.80 6.93
N ARG A 418 -30.81 22.24 5.89
CA ARG A 418 -29.37 21.97 5.90
C ARG A 418 -28.52 23.23 6.02
N VAL A 419 -28.89 24.31 5.34
CA VAL A 419 -28.22 25.62 5.45
C VAL A 419 -28.43 26.22 6.84
N SER A 420 -29.64 26.13 7.40
CA SER A 420 -29.94 26.58 8.77
C SER A 420 -29.09 25.84 9.82
N ASP A 421 -29.02 24.51 9.73
CA ASP A 421 -28.20 23.69 10.64
C ASP A 421 -26.71 24.00 10.50
N MET A 422 -26.24 24.26 9.28
CA MET A 422 -24.85 24.64 9.03
C MET A 422 -24.53 26.00 9.65
N MET A 423 -25.41 26.99 9.49
CA MET A 423 -25.25 28.33 10.10
C MET A 423 -25.32 28.27 11.63
N ALA A 424 -26.16 27.41 12.20
CA ALA A 424 -26.22 27.20 13.64
C ALA A 424 -24.93 26.57 14.18
N LYS A 425 -24.34 25.61 13.46
CA LYS A 425 -23.04 25.02 13.81
C LYS A 425 -21.92 26.05 13.75
N PHE A 426 -21.84 26.86 12.69
CA PHE A 426 -20.82 27.90 12.59
C PHE A 426 -20.92 28.92 13.75
N ARG A 427 -22.13 29.34 14.12
CA ARG A 427 -22.31 30.21 15.29
C ARG A 427 -21.86 29.55 16.59
N ALA A 428 -22.20 28.27 16.79
CA ALA A 428 -21.78 27.54 17.97
C ALA A 428 -20.25 27.37 18.05
N ASP A 429 -19.59 27.17 16.91
CA ASP A 429 -18.14 27.05 16.83
C ASP A 429 -17.43 28.40 17.02
N GLU A 430 -17.96 29.50 16.46
CA GLU A 430 -17.44 30.86 16.71
C GLU A 430 -17.51 31.24 18.20
N GLU A 431 -18.60 30.94 18.90
CA GLU A 431 -18.72 31.22 20.33
C GLU A 431 -17.76 30.37 21.17
N ARG A 432 -17.52 29.11 20.79
CA ARG A 432 -16.50 28.25 21.43
C ARG A 432 -15.10 28.82 21.25
N GLU A 433 -14.78 29.30 20.05
CA GLU A 433 -13.48 29.91 19.77
C GLU A 433 -13.26 31.20 20.57
N LYS A 434 -14.27 32.07 20.67
CA LYS A 434 -14.21 33.28 21.52
C LYS A 434 -13.91 32.94 22.98
N VAL A 435 -14.64 31.98 23.55
CA VAL A 435 -14.42 31.56 24.95
C VAL A 435 -13.03 30.95 25.13
N ALA A 436 -12.56 30.13 24.19
CA ALA A 436 -11.23 29.53 24.25
C ALA A 436 -10.11 30.58 24.15
N LEU A 437 -10.29 31.61 23.32
CA LEU A 437 -9.37 32.75 23.20
C LEU A 437 -9.33 33.56 24.51
N GLU A 438 -10.48 33.89 25.09
CA GLU A 438 -10.54 34.60 26.37
C GLU A 438 -9.87 33.83 27.50
N GLN A 439 -10.07 32.51 27.58
CA GLN A 439 -9.40 31.68 28.58
C GLN A 439 -7.88 31.68 28.42
N ARG A 440 -7.38 31.62 27.18
CA ARG A 440 -5.94 31.71 26.89
C ARG A 440 -5.36 33.06 27.29
N GLU A 441 -6.05 34.15 26.99
CA GLU A 441 -5.60 35.50 27.37
C GLU A 441 -5.59 35.69 28.90
N ARG A 442 -6.62 35.19 29.62
CA ARG A 442 -6.64 35.21 31.08
C ARG A 442 -5.51 34.37 31.70
N ALA A 443 -5.23 33.19 31.16
CA ALA A 443 -4.13 32.34 31.61
C ALA A 443 -2.76 33.01 31.38
N LYS A 444 -2.55 33.66 30.23
CA LYS A 444 -1.33 34.43 29.94
C LYS A 444 -1.17 35.63 30.89
N ALA A 445 -2.25 36.35 31.18
CA ALA A 445 -2.23 37.47 32.13
C ALA A 445 -1.84 37.00 33.53
N HIS A 446 -2.50 35.97 34.06
CA HIS A 446 -2.18 35.39 35.38
C HIS A 446 -0.73 34.90 35.45
N HIS A 447 -0.22 34.30 34.38
CA HIS A 447 1.17 33.86 34.31
C HIS A 447 2.16 35.04 34.32
N ARG A 448 1.86 36.12 33.59
CA ARG A 448 2.67 37.35 33.60
C ARG A 448 2.72 37.99 34.99
N ASP A 449 1.58 38.08 35.67
CA ASP A 449 1.50 38.66 37.01
C ASP A 449 2.27 37.80 38.04
N SER A 450 2.16 36.47 37.94
CA SER A 450 2.92 35.54 38.79
C SER A 450 4.43 35.67 38.58
N ILE A 451 4.90 35.80 37.34
CA ILE A 451 6.32 36.04 37.04
C ILE A 451 6.80 37.36 37.63
N GLN A 452 6.00 38.42 37.53
CA GLN A 452 6.36 39.72 38.11
C GLN A 452 6.45 39.67 39.64
N ALA A 453 5.50 39.00 40.30
CA ALA A 453 5.54 38.80 41.76
C ALA A 453 6.81 38.03 42.19
N GLN A 454 7.14 36.94 41.49
CA GLN A 454 8.36 36.17 41.75
C GLN A 454 9.64 36.99 41.53
N ARG A 455 9.66 37.88 40.53
CA ARG A 455 10.79 38.77 40.26
C ARG A 455 11.00 39.78 41.40
N LEU A 456 9.92 40.41 41.87
CA LEU A 456 9.97 41.38 42.97
C LEU A 456 10.37 40.73 44.30
N GLU A 457 9.88 39.51 44.56
CA GLU A 457 10.26 38.75 45.74
C GLU A 457 11.75 38.37 45.73
N ARG A 458 12.26 37.92 44.58
CA ARG A 458 13.69 37.65 44.38
C ARG A 458 14.56 38.88 44.58
N GLU A 459 14.14 40.04 44.06
CA GLU A 459 14.88 41.29 44.24
C GLU A 459 14.92 41.74 45.70
N ARG A 460 13.81 41.54 46.44
CA ARG A 460 13.74 41.82 47.88
C ARG A 460 14.68 40.92 48.69
N LEU A 461 14.71 39.62 48.38
CA LEU A 461 15.61 38.67 49.04
C LEU A 461 17.07 38.98 48.72
N TYR A 462 17.39 39.24 47.46
CA TYR A 462 18.74 39.59 47.01
C TYR A 462 19.31 40.82 47.72
N ASN A 463 18.50 41.86 47.90
CA ASN A 463 18.95 43.08 48.59
C ASN A 463 19.17 42.87 50.09
N MET A 464 18.41 41.96 50.71
CA MET A 464 18.57 41.62 52.13
C MET A 464 19.81 40.75 52.35
N GLU A 465 20.03 39.76 51.49
CA GLU A 465 21.24 38.93 51.49
C GLU A 465 22.49 39.79 51.28
N ARG A 466 22.48 40.69 50.30
CA ARG A 466 23.60 41.60 50.01
C ARG A 466 24.01 42.48 51.21
N GLN A 467 23.06 42.90 52.04
CA GLN A 467 23.36 43.69 53.24
C GLN A 467 23.96 42.84 54.38
N GLN A 468 23.52 41.58 54.50
CA GLN A 468 24.09 40.62 55.46
C GLN A 468 25.52 40.23 55.05
N GLU A 469 25.73 39.96 53.76
CA GLU A 469 27.06 39.66 53.20
C GLU A 469 28.08 40.77 53.50
N LEU A 470 27.70 42.05 53.37
CA LEU A 470 28.61 43.16 53.66
C LEU A 470 29.04 43.21 55.14
N GLN A 471 28.12 42.95 56.07
CA GLN A 471 28.43 42.95 57.51
C GLN A 471 29.22 41.72 57.96
N GLU A 472 29.02 40.59 57.28
CA GLU A 472 29.80 39.37 57.50
C GLU A 472 31.23 39.55 56.97
N LEU A 473 31.40 40.16 55.79
CA LEU A 473 32.70 40.47 55.21
C LEU A 473 33.58 41.35 56.11
N GLU A 474 33.01 42.34 56.81
CA GLU A 474 33.78 43.18 57.74
C GLU A 474 34.29 42.39 58.95
N LYS A 475 33.44 41.54 59.53
CA LYS A 475 33.82 40.66 60.66
C LYS A 475 34.81 39.56 60.23
N GLU A 476 34.73 39.14 58.97
CA GLU A 476 35.66 38.17 58.39
C GLU A 476 37.05 38.78 58.19
N LYS A 477 37.14 40.03 57.72
CA LYS A 477 38.45 40.73 57.57
C LYS A 477 39.25 40.77 58.86
N GLU A 478 38.62 41.14 59.97
CA GLU A 478 39.29 41.20 61.29
C GLU A 478 39.76 39.81 61.75
N ARG A 479 38.97 38.76 61.47
CA ARG A 479 39.32 37.37 61.78
C ARG A 479 40.45 36.86 60.88
N GLU A 480 40.47 37.25 59.61
CA GLU A 480 41.52 36.89 58.66
C GLU A 480 42.88 37.48 59.03
N GLU A 481 42.93 38.73 59.49
CA GLU A 481 44.18 39.38 59.92
C GLU A 481 44.82 38.67 61.11
N TYR A 482 44.02 38.28 62.10
CA TYR A 482 44.48 37.48 63.23
C TYR A 482 44.98 36.09 62.80
N LYS A 483 44.26 35.42 61.89
CA LYS A 483 44.67 34.13 61.32
C LYS A 483 46.00 34.23 60.56
N LYS A 484 46.20 35.28 59.75
CA LYS A 484 47.44 35.49 58.97
C LYS A 484 48.69 35.56 59.86
N MET A 485 48.60 36.18 61.03
CA MET A 485 49.72 36.26 61.98
C MET A 485 50.11 34.89 62.56
N VAL A 486 49.11 34.11 62.99
CA VAL A 486 49.33 32.76 63.56
C VAL A 486 49.91 31.80 62.51
N VAL A 487 49.42 31.90 61.28
CA VAL A 487 49.87 31.09 60.14
C VAL A 487 51.34 31.36 59.79
N ALA A 488 51.78 32.61 59.81
CA ALA A 488 53.16 32.97 59.51
C ALA A 488 54.16 32.37 60.53
N GLU A 489 53.78 32.29 61.80
CA GLU A 489 54.63 31.69 62.84
C GLU A 489 54.70 30.15 62.71
N ALA A 490 53.55 29.50 62.48
CA ALA A 490 53.48 28.06 62.29
C ALA A 490 54.19 27.60 61.01
N ARG A 491 54.16 28.42 59.95
CA ARG A 491 54.84 28.18 58.68
C ARG A 491 56.35 28.02 58.85
N LYS A 492 56.97 28.83 59.70
CA LYS A 492 58.41 28.75 60.00
C LYS A 492 58.78 27.42 60.67
N ARG A 493 57.98 27.00 61.66
CA ARG A 493 58.16 25.73 62.38
C ARG A 493 58.02 24.49 61.47
N LEU A 494 57.12 24.54 60.49
CA LEU A 494 56.87 23.40 59.59
C LEU A 494 58.00 23.21 58.57
N LEU A 495 58.59 24.31 58.10
CA LEU A 495 59.76 24.27 57.23
C LEU A 495 61.01 23.76 57.98
N GLU A 496 61.18 24.11 59.27
CA GLU A 496 62.28 23.62 60.12
C GLU A 496 62.33 22.10 60.24
N GLN A 497 61.16 21.44 60.33
CA GLN A 497 61.06 19.98 60.52
C GLN A 497 61.34 19.18 59.24
N HIS A 498 61.02 19.73 58.07
CA HIS A 498 61.09 18.99 56.80
C HIS A 498 62.27 19.38 55.90
N ALA A 499 63.05 20.39 56.28
CA ALA A 499 64.18 20.89 55.51
C ALA A 499 65.25 19.82 55.19
N ALA A 500 65.59 18.95 56.15
CA ALA A 500 66.65 17.96 55.97
C ALA A 500 66.23 16.71 55.18
N ALA A 501 64.98 16.25 55.29
CA ALA A 501 64.52 15.01 54.65
C ALA A 501 64.20 15.16 53.15
N LEU A 502 63.99 16.39 52.68
CA LEU A 502 63.55 16.72 51.32
C LEU A 502 64.59 17.52 50.52
N GLU A 503 65.84 17.53 50.97
CA GLU A 503 66.92 18.20 50.26
C GLU A 503 67.14 17.54 48.88
N GLY A 504 67.11 18.34 47.81
CA GLY A 504 67.16 17.88 46.42
C GLY A 504 65.79 17.61 45.76
N TYR A 505 64.72 17.45 46.56
CA TYR A 505 63.34 17.27 46.06
C TYR A 505 62.39 18.40 46.51
N LEU A 506 62.93 19.51 47.02
CA LEU A 506 62.13 20.67 47.43
C LEU A 506 61.54 21.38 46.20
N PRO A 507 60.20 21.43 46.06
CA PRO A 507 59.56 22.03 44.89
C PRO A 507 59.68 23.55 44.89
N LYS A 508 59.77 24.12 43.67
CA LYS A 508 59.80 25.57 43.46
C LYS A 508 58.50 26.17 44.01
N GLY A 509 58.60 27.08 44.98
CA GLY A 509 57.45 27.73 45.63
C GLY A 509 57.13 27.25 47.06
N ALA A 510 57.83 26.22 47.58
CA ALA A 510 57.72 25.83 48.99
C ALA A 510 58.15 26.97 49.95
N VAL A 511 58.93 27.91 49.45
CA VAL A 511 59.48 29.05 50.18
C VAL A 511 58.90 30.34 49.59
N LYS A 512 58.33 31.23 50.42
CA LYS A 512 57.61 32.44 49.97
C LYS A 512 58.54 33.65 49.84
N SER A 513 59.53 33.80 50.71
CA SER A 513 60.48 34.92 50.70
C SER A 513 61.92 34.45 50.57
N ALA A 514 62.80 35.31 50.05
CA ALA A 514 64.24 35.03 49.97
C ALA A 514 64.86 34.77 51.35
N GLU A 515 64.33 35.43 52.38
CA GLU A 515 64.73 35.26 53.79
C GLU A 515 64.37 33.86 54.33
N GLU A 516 63.20 33.31 53.97
CA GLU A 516 62.82 31.93 54.33
C GLU A 516 63.74 30.89 53.65
N LEU A 517 64.25 31.15 52.44
CA LEU A 517 65.12 30.23 51.70
C LEU A 517 66.50 30.10 52.35
N GLU A 518 67.06 31.25 52.76
CA GLU A 518 68.32 31.28 53.50
C GLU A 518 68.17 30.59 54.86
N TYR A 519 67.04 30.78 55.53
CA TYR A 519 66.75 30.15 56.81
C TYR A 519 66.70 28.62 56.70
N VAL A 520 65.97 28.08 55.70
CA VAL A 520 65.88 26.63 55.43
C VAL A 520 67.24 26.02 55.05
N ARG A 521 68.04 26.73 54.23
CA ARG A 521 69.39 26.26 53.86
C ARG A 521 70.35 26.24 55.06
N LYS A 522 70.29 27.25 55.93
CA LYS A 522 71.09 27.32 57.16
C LYS A 522 70.71 26.18 58.13
N LEU A 523 69.42 25.87 58.25
CA LEU A 523 68.91 24.77 59.08
C LEU A 523 69.29 23.38 58.54
N ALA A 524 69.13 23.14 57.23
CA ALA A 524 69.54 21.87 56.62
C ALA A 524 71.05 21.63 56.77
N ALA A 525 71.87 22.69 56.64
CA ALA A 525 73.31 22.62 56.89
C ALA A 525 73.65 22.35 58.37
N GLN A 526 72.92 22.93 59.32
CA GLN A 526 73.09 22.67 60.76
C GLN A 526 72.70 21.25 61.14
N GLN A 527 71.58 20.72 60.64
CA GLN A 527 71.12 19.35 60.95
C GLN A 527 72.06 18.28 60.38
N ARG A 528 72.77 18.56 59.28
CA ARG A 528 73.86 17.71 58.76
C ARG A 528 75.08 17.65 59.69
N SER A 529 75.39 18.74 60.39
CA SER A 529 76.54 18.79 61.32
C SER A 529 76.31 18.03 62.63
N THR A 530 75.04 17.77 62.97
CA THR A 530 74.62 17.10 64.22
C THR A 530 74.20 15.64 64.02
N ALA A 531 74.25 15.10 62.80
CA ALA A 531 73.88 13.70 62.54
C ALA A 531 75.07 12.75 62.80
N PRO A 532 74.94 11.76 63.71
CA PRO A 532 76.02 10.80 63.96
C PRO A 532 76.16 9.82 62.78
N TYR A 533 77.41 9.54 62.42
CA TYR A 533 77.88 8.66 61.35
C TYR A 533 76.98 7.44 61.04
N GLY A 534 76.47 7.37 59.81
CA GLY A 534 75.79 6.20 59.22
C GLY A 534 76.08 6.10 57.71
N GLN A 535 76.74 5.00 57.34
CA GLN A 535 77.35 4.61 56.06
C GLN A 535 76.68 5.04 54.73
N PRO A 536 77.47 5.27 53.65
CA PRO A 536 76.96 5.31 52.29
C PRO A 536 76.84 3.90 51.71
N GLN A 537 75.63 3.51 51.31
CA GLN A 537 75.41 2.41 50.36
C GLN A 537 75.01 2.98 49.00
N SER A 538 75.92 2.89 48.02
CA SER A 538 75.58 2.65 46.62
C SER A 538 76.85 2.29 45.84
N ALA A 539 77.29 1.05 46.01
CA ALA A 539 78.17 0.38 45.06
C ALA A 539 77.32 -0.69 44.36
N VAL A 540 76.80 -0.39 43.17
CA VAL A 540 76.32 -1.42 42.24
C VAL A 540 76.62 -1.01 40.80
N ALA A 541 77.47 -1.84 40.18
CA ALA A 541 77.53 -2.18 38.76
C ALA A 541 78.08 -1.15 37.75
N ALA A 542 79.42 -1.09 37.70
CA ALA A 542 80.15 -1.02 36.43
C ALA A 542 80.34 -2.45 35.90
N MET A 543 79.49 -2.92 34.98
CA MET A 543 79.75 -4.08 34.11
C MET A 543 78.95 -3.94 32.81
N SER A 544 79.59 -3.44 31.75
CA SER A 544 79.43 -3.90 30.37
C SER A 544 80.34 -3.10 29.43
N ALA A 545 81.59 -3.52 29.35
CA ALA A 545 82.44 -3.24 28.20
C ALA A 545 82.66 -4.55 27.45
N SER A 546 82.67 -4.44 26.12
CA SER A 546 82.94 -5.46 25.10
C SER A 546 81.71 -6.23 24.59
N ASP A 547 81.17 -5.82 23.45
CA ASP A 547 81.36 -6.61 22.21
C ASP A 547 80.94 -5.85 20.94
N ARG A 548 81.84 -5.85 19.93
CA ARG A 548 81.65 -5.63 18.47
C ARG A 548 81.24 -4.21 18.02
N GLY A 549 81.80 -3.61 16.97
CA GLY A 549 82.64 -4.10 15.88
C GLY A 549 82.32 -3.23 14.66
N ARG A 550 83.36 -2.79 13.96
CA ARG A 550 83.31 -2.03 12.69
C ARG A 550 82.40 -2.70 11.64
N ALA A 551 81.57 -1.92 10.98
CA ALA A 551 81.49 -1.72 9.52
C ALA A 551 80.41 -0.68 9.23
#